data_AF-A0A3N4AQ86-F1
#
_entry.id   AF-A0A3N4AQ86-F1
#
_cell.length_a   1.000
_cell.length_b   1.000
_cell.length_c   1.000
_cell.angle_alpha   90.00
_cell.angle_beta   90.00
_cell.angle_gamma   90.00
#
_symmetry.space_group_name_H-M   'P 1'
#
loop_
_entity.id
_entity.type
_entity.pdbx_description
1 polymer ?
#
loop_
_entity_poly.entity_id
_entity_poly.type
_entity_poly.pdbx_seq_one_letter_code
_entity_poly.pdbx_strand_id
1 'polypeptide(L)'
;MHRIGITLLLSGLLLLPNLASAQNAPEVSQSVEEIVGDARLAPNLRIKRSVTLLQARAQVERQRDNSAGADRLEQSVNYLLQAPAIAEAAELAAQAAEAADAGDSETALVFAESAAQLDGAKELPEDRVLD
;
A
#
# COMPACT_ATOMS: atom_id res chain seq x y z
N MET A 1 -49.31 31.33 33.37
CA MET A 1 -49.16 32.37 32.34
C MET A 1 -47.77 32.22 31.72
N HIS A 2 -47.71 31.82 30.45
CA HIS A 2 -46.46 31.62 29.70
C HIS A 2 -45.87 32.97 29.29
N ARG A 3 -44.57 33.18 29.51
CA ARG A 3 -43.81 34.27 28.88
C ARG A 3 -42.51 33.71 28.32
N ILE A 4 -42.52 33.54 27.00
CA ILE A 4 -41.33 33.38 26.16
C ILE A 4 -40.74 34.78 25.98
N GLY A 5 -39.42 34.90 26.11
CA GLY A 5 -38.69 36.12 25.84
C GLY A 5 -37.24 35.79 25.51
N ILE A 6 -37.01 35.34 24.27
CA ILE A 6 -35.68 35.19 23.69
C ILE A 6 -35.15 36.60 23.39
N THR A 7 -33.97 36.93 23.89
CA THR A 7 -33.22 38.10 23.41
C THR A 7 -31.75 37.72 23.30
N LEU A 8 -31.34 37.49 22.05
CA LEU A 8 -29.95 37.41 21.60
C LEU A 8 -29.24 38.74 21.86
N LEU A 9 -28.00 38.69 22.34
CA LEU A 9 -27.01 39.73 22.07
C LEU A 9 -25.62 39.09 21.98
N LEU A 10 -25.22 38.86 20.74
CA LEU A 10 -23.82 38.73 20.34
C LEU A 10 -23.06 39.99 20.77
N SER A 11 -21.93 39.83 21.42
CA SER A 11 -20.88 40.85 21.48
C SER A 11 -19.54 40.15 21.56
N GLY A 12 -18.82 40.17 20.44
CA GLY A 12 -17.48 39.62 20.33
C GLY A 12 -16.46 40.46 21.10
N LEU A 13 -15.41 39.79 21.58
CA LEU A 13 -14.14 40.43 21.86
C LEU A 13 -13.00 39.53 21.36
N LEU A 14 -12.19 40.15 20.52
CA LEU A 14 -11.05 39.68 19.77
C LEU A 14 -9.81 39.38 20.66
N LEU A 15 -8.92 38.57 20.08
CA LEU A 15 -7.44 38.56 20.24
C LEU A 15 -6.81 37.82 21.43
N LEU A 16 -6.31 36.61 21.16
CA LEU A 16 -4.90 36.28 21.43
C LEU A 16 -4.31 35.46 20.25
N PRO A 17 -3.19 35.91 19.63
CA PRO A 17 -2.49 35.18 18.58
C PRO A 17 -1.36 34.32 19.17
N ASN A 18 -1.02 33.23 18.47
CA ASN A 18 0.21 32.42 18.57
C ASN A 18 0.40 31.73 19.94
N LEU A 19 0.37 30.40 20.02
CA LEU A 19 1.38 29.52 19.43
C LEU A 19 0.71 28.26 18.88
N ALA A 20 0.31 28.29 17.61
CA ALA A 20 0.25 27.08 16.83
C ALA A 20 1.70 26.66 16.56
N SER A 21 2.31 25.95 17.50
CA SER A 21 3.41 25.07 17.16
C SER A 21 2.80 23.99 16.27
N ALA A 22 2.72 24.28 14.96
CA ALA A 22 2.72 23.28 13.94
C ALA A 22 4.07 22.57 14.07
N GLN A 23 4.14 21.66 15.04
CA GLN A 23 5.11 20.61 15.04
C GLN A 23 4.73 19.82 13.80
N ASN A 24 5.35 20.16 12.68
CA ASN A 24 5.30 19.38 11.45
C ASN A 24 5.84 18.01 11.82
N ALA A 25 4.96 17.15 12.34
CA ALA A 25 5.18 15.72 12.30
C ALA A 25 5.48 15.43 10.83
N PRO A 26 6.57 14.73 10.51
CA PRO A 26 6.82 14.33 9.13
C PRO A 26 5.53 13.71 8.61
N GLU A 27 5.01 14.25 7.51
CA GLU A 27 3.80 13.76 6.88
C GLU A 27 4.14 12.35 6.38
N VAL A 28 3.90 11.35 7.22
CA VAL A 28 4.10 9.95 6.87
C VAL A 28 2.96 9.64 5.93
N SER A 29 3.23 9.72 4.63
CA SER A 29 2.35 9.25 3.56
C SER A 29 1.68 7.94 3.97
N GLN A 30 0.34 7.95 4.02
CA GLN A 30 -0.47 6.81 4.47
C GLN A 30 -1.02 5.99 3.29
N SER A 31 -0.85 6.46 2.05
CA SER A 31 -1.34 5.74 0.88
C SER A 31 -0.30 4.74 0.39
N VAL A 32 -0.68 3.47 0.29
CA VAL A 32 0.17 2.42 -0.27
C VAL A 32 0.66 2.80 -1.67
N GLU A 33 -0.21 3.38 -2.50
CA GLU A 33 0.11 3.86 -3.84
C GLU A 33 1.26 4.87 -3.84
N GLU A 34 1.33 5.76 -2.84
CA GLU A 34 2.42 6.74 -2.70
C GLU A 34 3.73 6.09 -2.20
N ILE A 35 3.65 4.96 -1.49
CA ILE A 35 4.81 4.26 -0.90
C ILE A 35 5.47 3.32 -1.92
N VAL A 36 4.68 2.56 -2.69
CA VAL A 36 5.17 1.52 -3.63
C VAL A 36 4.96 1.87 -5.10
N GLY A 37 4.01 2.73 -5.42
CA GLY A 37 3.64 3.12 -6.78
C GLY A 37 4.51 4.22 -7.41
N ASP A 38 5.44 4.84 -6.68
CA ASP A 38 6.34 5.87 -7.25
C ASP A 38 7.28 5.24 -8.30
N ALA A 39 6.89 5.37 -9.58
CA ALA A 39 7.60 4.85 -10.74
C ALA A 39 9.01 5.44 -10.92
N ARG A 40 9.36 6.51 -10.21
CA ARG A 40 10.73 7.08 -10.22
C ARG A 40 11.68 6.27 -9.35
N LEU A 41 11.17 5.43 -8.45
CA LEU A 41 11.99 4.54 -7.63
C LEU A 41 12.48 3.35 -8.43
N ALA A 42 13.69 2.88 -8.12
CA ALA A 42 14.23 1.68 -8.71
C ALA A 42 13.28 0.48 -8.46
N PRO A 43 13.05 -0.40 -9.45
CA PRO A 43 12.11 -1.52 -9.32
C PRO A 43 12.37 -2.41 -8.11
N ASN A 44 13.64 -2.70 -7.81
CA ASN A 44 14.01 -3.48 -6.63
C ASN A 44 13.58 -2.85 -5.30
N LEU A 45 13.59 -1.52 -5.21
CA LEU A 45 13.20 -0.80 -4.01
C LEU A 45 11.68 -0.79 -3.87
N ARG A 46 10.94 -0.64 -4.97
CA ARG A 46 9.48 -0.76 -5.00
C ARG A 46 9.03 -2.14 -4.52
N ILE A 47 9.62 -3.21 -5.07
CA ILE A 47 9.35 -4.60 -4.63
C ILE A 47 9.63 -4.78 -3.14
N LYS A 48 10.76 -4.29 -2.62
CA LYS A 48 11.10 -4.39 -1.18
C LYS A 48 10.08 -3.67 -0.29
N ARG A 49 9.58 -2.51 -0.72
CA ARG A 49 8.56 -1.77 0.01
C ARG A 49 7.23 -2.53 0.01
N SER A 50 6.82 -3.08 -1.13
CA SER A 50 5.63 -3.95 -1.21
C SER A 50 5.72 -5.16 -0.29
N VAL A 51 6.87 -5.84 -0.28
CA VAL A 51 7.14 -6.95 0.66
C VAL A 51 6.95 -6.50 2.12
N THR A 52 7.51 -5.34 2.48
CA THR A 52 7.40 -4.81 3.85
C THR A 52 5.94 -4.55 4.23
N LEU A 53 5.15 -3.98 3.32
CA LEU A 53 3.72 -3.72 3.55
C LEU A 53 2.92 -5.02 3.69
N LEU A 54 3.17 -6.02 2.84
CA LEU A 54 2.53 -7.33 2.93
C LEU A 54 2.86 -8.05 4.25
N GLN A 55 4.11 -7.99 4.71
CA GLN A 55 4.52 -8.55 6.00
C GLN A 55 3.79 -7.87 7.17
N ALA A 56 3.70 -6.53 7.14
CA ALA A 56 2.96 -5.78 8.15
C ALA A 56 1.48 -6.17 8.15
N ARG A 57 0.87 -6.33 6.97
CA ARG A 57 -0.53 -6.74 6.85
C ARG A 57 -0.76 -8.17 7.32
N ALA A 58 0.14 -9.10 7.02
CA ALA A 58 0.06 -10.48 7.52
C ALA A 58 0.03 -10.51 9.05
N GLN A 59 0.84 -9.67 9.70
CA GLN A 59 0.83 -9.54 11.16
C GLN A 59 -0.50 -8.98 11.70
N VAL A 60 -1.11 -8.01 11.01
CA VAL A 60 -2.43 -7.48 11.35
C VAL A 60 -3.51 -8.56 11.21
N GLU A 61 -3.49 -9.36 10.14
CA GLU A 61 -4.46 -10.45 9.95
C GLU A 61 -4.34 -11.52 11.06
N ARG A 62 -3.12 -11.86 11.49
CA ARG A 62 -2.92 -12.75 12.66
C ARG A 62 -3.52 -12.20 13.94
N GLN A 63 -3.34 -10.90 14.20
CA GLN A 63 -3.93 -10.24 15.37
C GLN A 63 -5.46 -10.21 15.33
N ARG A 64 -6.05 -10.38 14.14
CA ARG A 64 -7.50 -10.46 13.92
C ARG A 64 -8.01 -11.90 13.87
N ASP A 65 -7.21 -12.88 14.27
CA ASP A 65 -7.51 -14.31 14.17
C ASP A 65 -7.83 -14.79 12.74
N ASN A 66 -7.38 -14.05 11.72
CA ASN A 66 -7.52 -14.42 10.31
C ASN A 66 -6.26 -15.11 9.80
N SER A 67 -6.02 -16.33 10.29
CA SER A 67 -4.83 -17.12 9.92
C SER A 67 -4.74 -17.39 8.42
N ALA A 68 -5.86 -17.67 7.75
CA ALA A 68 -5.87 -17.94 6.32
C ALA A 68 -5.45 -16.71 5.49
N GLY A 69 -5.92 -15.51 5.87
CA GLY A 69 -5.48 -14.26 5.23
C GLY A 69 -3.99 -14.00 5.47
N ALA A 70 -3.51 -14.20 6.70
CA ALA A 70 -2.10 -14.05 7.03
C ALA A 70 -1.21 -14.99 6.22
N ASP A 71 -1.58 -16.26 6.10
CA ASP A 71 -0.80 -17.27 5.37
C ASP A 71 -0.71 -16.93 3.87
N ARG A 72 -1.79 -16.44 3.25
CA ARG A 72 -1.76 -15.97 1.85
C ARG A 72 -0.85 -14.77 1.66
N LEU A 73 -0.85 -13.83 2.59
CA LEU A 73 0.03 -12.65 2.53
C LEU A 73 1.51 -13.05 2.70
N GLU A 74 1.81 -14.04 3.53
CA GLU A 74 3.17 -14.59 3.63
C GLU A 74 3.60 -15.34 2.37
N GLN A 75 2.69 -16.09 1.74
CA GLN A 75 2.96 -16.69 0.43
C GLN A 75 3.23 -15.61 -0.62
N SER A 76 2.46 -14.52 -0.62
CA SER A 76 2.68 -13.37 -1.51
C SER A 76 4.08 -12.78 -1.33
N VAL A 77 4.53 -12.62 -0.07
CA VAL A 77 5.90 -12.19 0.24
C VAL A 77 6.93 -13.15 -0.37
N ASN A 78 6.75 -14.46 -0.21
CA ASN A 78 7.68 -15.45 -0.77
C ASN A 78 7.78 -15.38 -2.29
N TYR A 79 6.67 -15.13 -2.99
CA TYR A 79 6.70 -14.90 -4.43
C TYR A 79 7.42 -13.60 -4.81
N LEU A 80 7.14 -12.49 -4.12
CA LEU A 80 7.81 -11.21 -4.41
C LEU A 80 9.31 -11.23 -4.13
N LEU A 81 9.79 -12.06 -3.21
CA LEU A 81 11.23 -12.28 -2.98
C LEU A 81 11.92 -13.01 -4.15
N GLN A 82 11.15 -13.72 -4.98
CA GLN A 82 11.63 -14.41 -6.18
C GLN A 82 11.45 -13.55 -7.46
N ALA A 83 10.70 -12.45 -7.38
CA ALA A 83 10.39 -11.65 -8.54
C ALA A 83 11.63 -10.94 -9.13
N PRO A 84 11.74 -10.86 -10.48
CA PRO A 84 12.84 -10.16 -11.12
C PRO A 84 12.77 -8.66 -10.82
N ALA A 85 13.93 -8.00 -10.72
CA ALA A 85 14.02 -6.56 -10.43
C ALA A 85 13.76 -5.68 -11.67
N ILE A 86 12.60 -5.86 -12.31
CA ILE A 86 12.15 -5.12 -13.50
C ILE A 86 10.88 -4.31 -13.21
N ALA A 87 10.56 -3.35 -14.07
CA ALA A 87 9.47 -2.40 -13.85
C ALA A 87 8.10 -3.09 -13.75
N GLU A 88 7.84 -4.08 -14.59
CA GLU A 88 6.60 -4.84 -14.65
C GLU A 88 6.36 -5.65 -13.37
N ALA A 89 7.41 -6.31 -12.86
CA ALA A 89 7.36 -7.03 -11.59
C ALA A 89 7.16 -6.08 -10.40
N ALA A 90 7.77 -4.90 -10.43
CA ALA A 90 7.56 -3.88 -9.41
C ALA A 90 6.14 -3.31 -9.43
N GLU A 91 5.50 -3.22 -10.59
CA GLU A 91 4.11 -2.80 -10.73
C GLU A 91 3.16 -3.84 -10.14
N LEU A 92 3.33 -5.11 -10.50
CA LEU A 92 2.56 -6.22 -9.90
C LEU A 92 2.77 -6.31 -8.38
N ALA A 93 3.99 -6.07 -7.90
CA ALA A 93 4.26 -5.98 -6.47
C ALA A 93 3.52 -4.82 -5.80
N ALA A 94 3.36 -3.67 -6.47
CA ALA A 94 2.58 -2.55 -5.94
C ALA A 94 1.10 -2.90 -5.86
N GLN A 95 0.53 -3.47 -6.93
CA GLN A 95 -0.86 -3.93 -6.99
C GLN A 95 -1.15 -5.01 -5.92
N ALA A 96 -0.20 -5.90 -5.66
CA ALA A 96 -0.31 -6.87 -4.57
C ALA A 96 -0.46 -6.19 -3.20
N ALA A 97 0.36 -5.16 -2.93
CA ALA A 97 0.29 -4.41 -1.68
C ALA A 97 -1.01 -3.62 -1.54
N GLU A 98 -1.51 -3.03 -2.63
CA GLU A 98 -2.80 -2.31 -2.66
C GLU A 98 -3.99 -3.25 -2.42
N ALA A 99 -4.01 -4.41 -3.07
CA ALA A 99 -5.04 -5.43 -2.84
C ALA A 99 -5.04 -5.92 -1.37
N ALA A 100 -3.85 -6.13 -0.79
CA ALA A 100 -3.72 -6.52 0.61
C ALA A 100 -4.21 -5.43 1.57
N ASP A 101 -3.94 -4.16 1.27
CA ASP A 101 -4.43 -3.03 2.08
C ASP A 101 -5.96 -2.96 2.07
N ALA A 102 -6.56 -3.16 0.90
CA ALA A 102 -8.01 -3.31 0.71
C ALA A 102 -8.61 -4.55 1.39
N GLY A 103 -7.79 -5.44 1.94
CA GLY A 103 -8.22 -6.66 2.63
C GLY A 103 -8.41 -7.88 1.71
N ASP A 104 -8.01 -7.77 0.45
CA ASP A 104 -8.09 -8.86 -0.53
C ASP A 104 -6.77 -9.63 -0.61
N SER A 105 -6.57 -10.52 0.37
CA SER A 105 -5.38 -11.38 0.43
C SER A 105 -5.27 -12.37 -0.73
N GLU A 106 -6.36 -12.67 -1.43
CA GLU A 106 -6.38 -13.61 -2.55
C GLU A 106 -5.88 -12.92 -3.82
N THR A 107 -6.43 -11.74 -4.13
CA THR A 107 -5.93 -10.92 -5.25
C THR A 107 -4.48 -10.50 -5.04
N ALA A 108 -4.08 -10.18 -3.80
CA ALA A 108 -2.69 -9.90 -3.48
C ALA A 108 -1.75 -11.06 -3.85
N LEU A 109 -2.18 -12.30 -3.59
CA LEU A 109 -1.41 -13.50 -3.91
C LEU A 109 -1.27 -13.70 -5.43
N VAL A 110 -2.36 -13.49 -6.18
CA VAL A 110 -2.36 -13.61 -7.65
C VAL A 110 -1.36 -12.62 -8.28
N PHE A 111 -1.35 -11.37 -7.82
CA PHE A 111 -0.39 -10.38 -8.33
C PHE A 111 1.05 -10.73 -7.97
N ALA A 112 1.29 -11.18 -6.73
CA ALA A 112 2.62 -11.57 -6.29
C ALA A 112 3.16 -12.77 -7.08
N GLU A 113 2.33 -13.79 -7.29
CA GLU A 113 2.67 -14.95 -8.12
C GLU A 113 2.97 -14.54 -9.56
N SER A 114 2.12 -13.68 -10.15
CA SER A 114 2.33 -13.14 -11.49
C SER A 114 3.67 -12.41 -11.61
N ALA A 115 4.04 -11.62 -10.59
CA ALA A 115 5.33 -10.93 -10.55
C ALA A 115 6.51 -11.92 -10.56
N ALA A 116 6.42 -13.00 -9.79
CA ALA A 116 7.46 -14.03 -9.74
C ALA A 116 7.61 -14.78 -11.08
N GLN A 117 6.51 -15.00 -11.79
CA GLN A 117 6.51 -15.72 -13.07
C GLN A 117 7.11 -14.91 -14.24
N LEU A 118 7.30 -13.60 -14.10
CA LEU A 118 7.89 -12.77 -15.16
C LEU A 118 9.32 -13.16 -15.53
N ASP A 119 10.06 -13.83 -14.65
CA ASP A 119 11.39 -14.39 -14.98
C ASP A 119 11.29 -15.55 -16.00
N GLY A 120 10.17 -16.29 -15.98
CA GLY A 120 9.87 -17.37 -16.93
C GLY A 120 9.40 -16.91 -18.31
N ALA A 121 9.11 -15.62 -18.50
CA ALA A 121 8.69 -15.06 -19.79
C ALA A 121 9.86 -14.66 -20.70
N LYS A 122 11.11 -14.77 -20.22
CA LYS A 122 12.25 -14.12 -20.87
C LYS A 122 12.97 -14.94 -21.96
N GLU A 123 12.65 -16.21 -22.20
CA GLU A 123 13.23 -16.93 -23.35
C GLU A 123 12.26 -17.94 -23.99
N LEU A 124 11.48 -17.48 -24.97
CA LEU A 124 11.38 -18.23 -26.21
C LEU A 124 12.30 -17.52 -27.21
N PRO A 125 13.40 -18.15 -27.66
CA PRO A 125 14.14 -17.60 -28.79
C PRO A 125 13.20 -17.60 -30.00
N GLU A 126 12.72 -16.42 -30.40
CA GLU A 126 11.98 -16.18 -31.65
C GLU A 126 12.88 -16.30 -32.89
N ASP A 127 13.78 -17.29 -32.91
CA ASP A 127 14.77 -17.43 -33.98
C ASP A 127 14.96 -18.90 -34.40
N ARG A 128 13.83 -19.61 -34.54
CA ARG A 128 13.74 -20.74 -35.47
C ARG A 128 12.72 -20.45 -36.57
N VAL A 129 12.94 -19.35 -37.29
CA VAL A 129 12.61 -19.29 -38.71
C VAL A 129 13.94 -19.27 -39.44
N LEU A 130 14.47 -20.45 -39.72
CA LEU A 130 15.46 -20.62 -40.78
C LEU A 130 14.91 -21.71 -41.71
N ASP A 131 14.54 -21.22 -42.90
CA ASP A 131 14.25 -21.85 -44.19
C ASP A 131 14.26 -23.39 -44.30
#